data_AF-A0A9P5SLE1-F1
#
_entry.id   AF-A0A9P5SLE1-F1
#
_cell.length_a   1.000
_cell.length_b   1.000
_cell.length_c   1.000
_cell.angle_alpha   90.00
_cell.angle_beta   90.00
_cell.angle_gamma   90.00
#
_symmetry.space_group_name_H-M   'P 1'
#
loop_
_entity.id
_entity.type
_entity.pdbx_description
1 polymer ?
#
loop_
_entity_poly.entity_id
_entity_poly.type
_entity_poly.pdbx_seq_one_letter_code
_entity_poly.pdbx_strand_id
1 'polypeptide(L)'
;MTITSYTSDDSHSKSKGPEDGQVMIHSKQTRTKTHAELEKEKWMESHRLAVEGNRKMYIDPKTGYSVMTELLHKRRGYCCGNACRHCPYDNENVGVSPEVKKANIERGKQRRREIEAVEGKLAWADDPEDSDDE
;
A
#
# COMPACT_ATOMS: atom_id res chain seq x y z
N MET A 1 35.03 80.77 -31.97
CA MET A 1 36.49 80.62 -31.89
C MET A 1 36.76 79.17 -31.50
N THR A 2 37.14 78.40 -32.52
CA THR A 2 38.35 77.54 -32.60
C THR A 2 38.04 76.06 -32.43
N ILE A 3 38.03 75.44 -33.60
CA ILE A 3 38.17 74.03 -33.96
C ILE A 3 39.27 73.36 -33.15
N THR A 4 39.10 72.08 -32.77
CA THR A 4 40.06 71.01 -33.09
C THR A 4 39.43 69.64 -32.87
N SER A 5 39.45 68.85 -33.93
CA SER A 5 39.24 67.41 -34.01
C SER A 5 40.41 66.62 -33.42
N TYR A 6 40.17 65.42 -32.89
CA TYR A 6 41.13 64.31 -32.94
C TYR A 6 40.43 62.96 -32.74
N THR A 7 40.68 62.04 -33.67
CA THR A 7 40.33 60.61 -33.65
C THR A 7 41.50 59.81 -33.09
N SER A 8 41.25 58.72 -32.36
CA SER A 8 41.97 57.44 -32.55
C SER A 8 41.48 56.33 -31.61
N ASP A 9 41.32 55.16 -32.22
CA ASP A 9 41.14 53.79 -31.72
C ASP A 9 41.96 53.42 -30.46
N ASP A 10 41.40 52.55 -29.62
CA ASP A 10 41.96 51.20 -29.46
C ASP A 10 40.94 50.23 -28.82
N SER A 11 40.52 49.25 -29.63
CA SER A 11 40.53 47.81 -29.35
C SER A 11 40.31 47.35 -27.89
N HIS A 12 39.27 46.56 -27.64
CA HIS A 12 39.43 45.15 -27.23
C HIS A 12 38.09 44.40 -27.31
N SER A 13 38.04 43.52 -28.32
CA SER A 13 37.04 42.51 -28.61
C SER A 13 36.86 41.52 -27.46
N LYS A 14 35.61 41.19 -27.10
CA LYS A 14 35.21 39.83 -26.69
C LYS A 14 33.80 39.53 -27.17
N SER A 15 33.72 38.77 -28.24
CA SER A 15 32.56 38.02 -28.68
C SER A 15 32.08 37.06 -27.58
N LYS A 16 30.79 37.05 -27.28
CA LYS A 16 30.14 35.93 -26.60
C LYS A 16 29.26 35.25 -27.66
N GLY A 17 29.67 34.05 -28.05
CA GLY A 17 28.89 33.16 -28.92
C GLY A 17 27.65 32.62 -28.21
N PRO A 18 26.78 31.91 -28.95
CA PRO A 18 25.50 31.44 -28.45
C PRO A 18 25.70 30.33 -27.42
N GLU A 19 24.97 30.42 -26.31
CA GLU A 19 24.91 29.40 -25.28
C GLU A 19 24.10 28.21 -25.79
N ASP A 20 24.83 27.15 -26.15
CA ASP A 20 24.26 25.85 -26.49
C ASP A 20 23.46 25.31 -25.30
N GLY A 21 22.13 25.23 -25.48
CA GLY A 21 21.20 24.65 -24.54
C GLY A 21 21.48 23.16 -24.34
N GLN A 22 22.12 22.85 -23.21
CA GLN A 22 22.42 21.47 -22.83
C GLN A 22 21.16 20.81 -22.24
N VAL A 23 20.58 19.87 -22.99
CA VAL A 23 19.43 19.06 -22.57
C VAL A 23 19.88 18.07 -21.48
N MET A 24 19.43 18.27 -20.25
CA MET A 24 19.67 17.36 -19.13
C MET A 24 18.79 16.10 -19.25
N ILE A 25 19.32 15.06 -19.90
CA ILE A 25 18.73 13.72 -19.87
C ILE A 25 18.87 13.12 -18.46
N HIS A 26 17.81 13.20 -17.66
CA HIS A 26 17.77 12.56 -16.35
C HIS A 26 17.64 11.05 -16.54
N SER A 27 18.78 10.36 -16.60
CA SER A 27 18.86 8.91 -16.57
C SER A 27 18.20 8.43 -15.28
N LYS A 28 16.99 7.89 -15.39
CA LYS A 28 16.24 7.33 -14.27
C LYS A 28 16.97 6.06 -13.81
N GLN A 29 17.93 6.19 -12.91
CA GLN A 29 18.58 5.04 -12.27
C GLN A 29 17.52 4.26 -11.49
N THR A 30 17.12 3.10 -12.00
CA THR A 30 16.15 2.22 -11.33
C THR A 30 16.85 1.40 -10.26
N ARG A 31 16.49 1.60 -8.99
CA ARG A 31 16.97 0.78 -7.86
C ARG A 31 16.53 -0.68 -8.05
N THR A 32 17.45 -1.62 -7.88
CA THR A 32 17.12 -3.05 -7.84
C THR A 32 16.48 -3.42 -6.50
N LYS A 33 15.45 -4.26 -6.53
CA LYS A 33 14.76 -4.74 -5.32
C LYS A 33 15.58 -5.84 -4.63
N THR A 34 15.57 -5.84 -3.31
CA THR A 34 16.13 -6.90 -2.47
C THR A 34 15.29 -8.17 -2.53
N HIS A 35 15.87 -9.30 -2.13
CA HIS A 35 15.12 -10.56 -2.06
C HIS A 35 13.89 -10.47 -1.14
N ALA A 36 14.03 -9.81 0.02
CA ALA A 36 12.93 -9.62 0.96
C ALA A 36 11.79 -8.76 0.36
N GLU A 37 12.11 -7.73 -0.42
CA GLU A 37 11.11 -6.94 -1.14
C GLU A 37 10.39 -7.77 -2.21
N LEU A 38 11.14 -8.58 -2.98
CA LEU A 38 10.55 -9.49 -3.97
C LEU A 38 9.64 -10.55 -3.33
N GLU A 39 10.04 -11.11 -2.18
CA GLU A 39 9.20 -12.04 -1.43
C GLU A 39 7.94 -11.37 -0.90
N LYS A 40 8.07 -10.15 -0.37
CA LYS A 40 6.92 -9.35 0.07
C LYS A 40 5.93 -9.12 -1.06
N GLU A 41 6.43 -8.76 -2.24
CA GLU A 41 5.61 -8.55 -3.42
C GLU A 41 4.85 -9.82 -3.83
N LYS A 42 5.47 -11.00 -3.76
CA LYS A 42 4.82 -12.27 -4.11
C LYS A 42 3.57 -12.55 -3.27
N TRP A 43 3.68 -12.55 -1.94
CA TRP A 43 2.51 -12.86 -1.10
C TRP A 43 1.51 -11.69 -1.03
N MET A 44 1.96 -10.45 -1.22
CA MET A 44 1.06 -9.29 -1.35
C MET A 44 0.21 -9.38 -2.62
N GLU A 45 0.75 -9.86 -3.73
CA GLU A 45 -0.04 -10.08 -4.95
C GLU A 45 -1.05 -11.22 -4.77
N SER A 46 -0.66 -12.33 -4.12
CA SER A 46 -1.61 -13.39 -3.77
C SER A 46 -2.75 -12.89 -2.88
N HIS A 47 -2.44 -12.02 -1.91
CA HIS A 47 -3.46 -11.34 -1.11
C HIS A 47 -4.36 -10.45 -1.97
N ARG A 48 -3.79 -9.62 -2.84
CA ARG A 48 -4.54 -8.70 -3.71
C ARG A 48 -5.52 -9.45 -4.60
N LEU A 49 -5.06 -10.50 -5.29
CA LEU A 49 -5.91 -11.35 -6.14
C LEU A 49 -7.02 -12.03 -5.34
N ALA A 50 -6.74 -12.45 -4.11
CA ALA A 50 -7.76 -13.03 -3.24
C ALA A 50 -8.80 -11.99 -2.82
N VAL A 51 -8.40 -10.76 -2.46
CA VAL A 51 -9.34 -9.68 -2.13
C VAL A 51 -10.18 -9.26 -3.34
N GLU A 52 -9.57 -9.10 -4.51
CA GLU A 52 -10.26 -8.77 -5.76
C GLU A 52 -11.25 -9.86 -6.17
N GLY A 53 -10.89 -11.13 -5.95
CA GLY A 53 -11.76 -12.28 -6.15
C GLY A 53 -12.72 -12.57 -4.99
N ASN A 54 -12.84 -11.66 -4.01
CA ASN A 54 -13.71 -11.78 -2.84
C ASN A 54 -13.49 -13.06 -2.00
N ARG A 55 -12.27 -13.59 -2.01
CA ARG A 55 -11.85 -14.79 -1.28
C ARG A 55 -11.42 -14.46 0.15
N LYS A 56 -11.76 -15.35 1.07
CA LYS A 56 -11.45 -15.24 2.51
C LYS A 56 -9.97 -15.51 2.82
N MET A 57 -9.30 -16.30 1.99
CA MET A 57 -7.93 -16.78 2.20
C MET A 57 -7.14 -16.87 0.89
N TYR A 58 -5.81 -16.90 1.01
CA TYR A 58 -4.88 -17.26 -0.06
C TYR A 58 -3.80 -18.20 0.47
N ILE A 59 -3.13 -18.93 -0.43
CA ILE A 59 -1.98 -19.75 -0.06
C ILE A 59 -0.71 -18.92 -0.19
N ASP A 60 0.07 -18.82 0.89
CA ASP A 60 1.39 -18.17 0.85
C ASP A 60 2.30 -18.94 -0.11
N PRO A 61 2.77 -18.34 -1.22
CA PRO A 61 3.59 -19.02 -2.21
C PRO A 61 4.94 -19.49 -1.67
N LYS A 62 5.41 -18.95 -0.54
CA LYS A 62 6.67 -19.36 0.10
C LYS A 62 6.48 -20.50 1.08
N THR A 63 5.46 -20.42 1.94
CA THR A 63 5.30 -21.36 3.06
C THR A 63 4.25 -22.43 2.81
N GLY A 64 3.38 -22.26 1.81
CA GLY A 64 2.24 -23.15 1.54
C GLY A 64 1.10 -23.02 2.56
N TYR A 65 1.15 -22.05 3.47
CA TYR A 65 0.12 -21.87 4.50
C TYR A 65 -1.07 -21.07 3.98
N SER A 66 -2.26 -21.43 4.45
CA SER A 66 -3.47 -20.62 4.27
C SER A 66 -3.38 -19.35 5.12
N VAL A 67 -3.44 -18.19 4.46
CA VAL A 67 -3.40 -16.87 5.10
C VAL A 67 -4.72 -16.17 4.85
N MET A 68 -5.36 -15.72 5.93
CA MET A 68 -6.59 -14.94 5.90
C MET A 68 -6.37 -13.55 5.29
N THR A 69 -7.26 -13.12 4.41
CA THR A 69 -7.23 -11.79 3.77
C THR A 69 -7.70 -10.69 4.72
N GLU A 70 -7.40 -9.42 4.41
CA GLU A 70 -7.95 -8.29 5.16
C GLU A 70 -9.49 -8.25 5.11
N LEU A 71 -10.07 -8.70 3.99
CA LEU A 71 -11.51 -8.71 3.75
C LEU A 71 -12.23 -9.57 4.79
N LEU A 72 -11.71 -10.77 5.06
CA LEU A 72 -12.25 -11.65 6.11
C LEU A 72 -12.22 -10.97 7.49
N HIS A 73 -11.14 -10.26 7.82
CA HIS A 73 -11.01 -9.57 9.10
C HIS A 73 -11.94 -8.37 9.21
N LYS A 74 -12.12 -7.60 8.13
CA LYS A 74 -13.11 -6.50 8.06
C LYS A 74 -14.51 -7.02 8.33
N ARG A 75 -14.89 -8.12 7.66
CA ARG A 75 -16.19 -8.78 7.88
C ARG A 75 -16.35 -9.37 9.29
N ARG A 76 -15.28 -9.90 9.88
CA ARG A 76 -15.30 -10.36 11.28
C ARG A 76 -15.64 -9.22 12.24
N GLY A 77 -15.20 -7.99 11.94
CA GLY A 77 -15.52 -6.79 12.73
C GLY A 77 -14.65 -6.58 13.99
N TYR A 78 -13.66 -7.44 14.24
CA TYR A 78 -12.74 -7.34 15.38
C TYR A 78 -11.40 -8.03 15.14
N CYS A 79 -10.37 -7.61 15.89
CA CYS A 79 -9.07 -8.27 15.96
C CYS A 79 -9.17 -9.59 16.74
N CYS A 80 -8.68 -10.71 16.20
CA CYS A 80 -8.70 -12.00 16.91
C CYS A 80 -7.53 -12.19 17.90
N GLY A 81 -6.50 -11.35 17.83
CA GLY A 81 -5.32 -11.43 18.68
C GLY A 81 -4.30 -12.49 18.27
N ASN A 82 -4.34 -12.98 17.02
CA ASN A 82 -3.42 -14.01 16.52
C ASN A 82 -2.26 -13.44 15.67
N ALA A 83 -1.99 -12.14 15.75
CA ALA A 83 -0.93 -11.46 14.99
C ALA A 83 -0.99 -11.74 13.46
N CYS A 84 -2.18 -11.58 12.87
CA CYS A 84 -2.40 -11.88 11.47
C CYS A 84 -1.70 -10.87 10.54
N ARG A 85 -1.21 -11.33 9.38
CA ARG A 85 -0.45 -10.51 8.42
C ARG A 85 -1.22 -9.30 7.87
N HIS A 86 -2.54 -9.45 7.74
CA HIS A 86 -3.44 -8.47 7.11
C HIS A 86 -4.51 -7.97 8.09
N CYS A 87 -4.15 -7.80 9.36
CA CYS A 87 -5.10 -7.34 10.37
C CYS A 87 -5.41 -5.84 10.17
N PRO A 88 -6.65 -5.44 9.86
CA PRO A 88 -7.02 -4.03 9.65
C PRO A 88 -7.17 -3.24 10.98
N TYR A 89 -6.93 -3.89 12.12
CA TYR A 89 -7.09 -3.34 13.47
C TYR A 89 -5.75 -3.25 14.20
N ASP A 90 -4.65 -3.12 13.46
CA ASP A 90 -3.29 -2.94 13.99
C ASP A 90 -2.89 -3.93 15.09
N ASN A 91 -3.40 -5.16 15.00
CA ASN A 91 -3.16 -6.21 16.00
C ASN A 91 -3.49 -5.80 17.44
N GLU A 92 -4.50 -4.95 17.65
CA GLU A 92 -4.89 -4.39 18.97
C GLU A 92 -5.13 -5.43 20.09
N ASN A 93 -5.45 -6.68 19.75
CA ASN A 93 -5.72 -7.77 20.69
C ASN A 93 -4.54 -8.72 20.90
N VAL A 94 -3.36 -8.42 20.36
CA VAL A 94 -2.15 -9.24 20.57
C VAL A 94 -1.52 -8.84 21.90
N GLY A 95 -1.37 -9.82 22.80
CA GLY A 95 -0.71 -9.63 24.10
C GLY A 95 -1.51 -8.88 25.16
N VAL A 96 -2.77 -8.51 24.88
CA VAL A 96 -3.67 -7.90 25.87
C VAL A 96 -4.25 -8.94 26.84
N SER A 97 -4.79 -8.48 27.98
CA SER A 97 -5.44 -9.37 28.93
C SER A 97 -6.68 -10.07 28.33
N PRO A 98 -7.05 -11.27 28.82
CA PRO A 98 -8.25 -11.96 28.35
C PRO A 98 -9.52 -11.13 28.46
N GLU A 99 -9.64 -10.31 29.50
CA GLU A 99 -10.79 -9.45 29.77
C GLU A 99 -10.89 -8.34 28.71
N VAL A 100 -9.76 -7.68 28.40
CA VAL A 100 -9.68 -6.66 27.35
C VAL A 100 -9.99 -7.28 25.99
N LYS A 101 -9.38 -8.42 25.67
CA LYS A 101 -9.64 -9.14 24.42
C LYS A 101 -11.12 -9.48 24.27
N LYS A 102 -11.75 -10.01 25.32
CA LYS A 102 -13.18 -10.35 25.34
C LYS A 102 -14.05 -9.12 25.09
N ALA A 103 -13.75 -8.01 25.76
CA ALA A 103 -14.49 -6.76 25.58
C ALA A 103 -14.35 -6.21 24.15
N ASN A 104 -13.14 -6.25 23.57
CA ASN A 104 -12.88 -5.79 22.19
C ASN A 104 -13.63 -6.64 21.16
N ILE A 105 -13.63 -7.98 21.36
CA ILE A 105 -14.39 -8.92 20.52
C ILE A 105 -15.89 -8.64 20.59
N GLU A 106 -16.46 -8.47 21.79
CA GLU A 106 -17.90 -8.25 21.93
C GLU A 106 -18.35 -6.94 21.27
N ARG A 107 -17.58 -5.85 21.47
CA ARG A 107 -17.85 -4.58 20.78
C ARG A 107 -17.80 -4.72 19.26
N GLY A 108 -16.86 -5.49 18.73
CA GLY A 108 -16.79 -5.74 17.28
C GLY A 108 -17.94 -6.59 16.75
N LYS A 109 -18.38 -7.61 17.49
CA LYS A 109 -19.59 -8.38 17.15
C LYS A 109 -20.84 -7.51 17.14
N GLN A 110 -20.98 -6.61 18.12
CA GLN A 110 -22.07 -5.65 18.16
C GLN A 110 -22.05 -4.72 16.93
N ARG A 111 -20.90 -4.09 16.62
CA ARG A 111 -20.76 -3.24 15.43
C ARG A 111 -21.11 -3.98 14.14
N ARG A 112 -20.72 -5.24 14.01
CA ARG A 112 -21.09 -6.07 12.86
C ARG A 112 -22.61 -6.24 12.75
N ARG A 113 -23.28 -6.57 13.85
CA ARG A 113 -24.76 -6.70 13.87
C ARG A 113 -25.45 -5.39 13.50
N GLU A 114 -24.91 -4.26 13.95
CA GLU A 114 -25.43 -2.92 13.62
C GLU A 114 -25.29 -2.61 12.12
N ILE A 115 -24.13 -2.90 11.53
CA ILE A 115 -23.93 -2.76 10.07
C ILE A 115 -24.88 -3.69 9.31
N GLU A 116 -24.97 -4.97 9.68
CA GLU A 116 -25.87 -5.94 9.04
C GLU A 116 -27.35 -5.55 9.18
N ALA A 117 -27.75 -4.85 10.25
CA ALA A 117 -29.11 -4.36 10.43
C ALA A 117 -29.45 -3.17 9.53
N VAL A 118 -28.46 -2.35 9.17
CA VAL A 118 -28.63 -1.16 8.31
C VAL A 118 -28.48 -1.50 6.83
N GLU A 119 -27.40 -2.22 6.48
CA GLU A 119 -27.01 -2.51 5.11
C GLU A 119 -27.52 -3.88 4.62
N GLY A 120 -28.09 -4.68 5.53
CA GLY A 120 -28.37 -6.08 5.29
C GLY A 120 -27.12 -6.95 5.41
N LYS A 121 -27.33 -8.26 5.47
CA LYS A 121 -26.22 -9.22 5.43
C LYS A 121 -25.64 -9.24 4.02
N LEU A 122 -24.33 -8.99 3.90
CA LEU A 122 -23.64 -9.01 2.62
C LEU A 122 -23.81 -10.37 1.93
N ALA A 123 -24.15 -10.41 0.64
CA ALA A 123 -24.48 -11.66 -0.08
C ALA A 123 -23.34 -12.69 -0.11
N TRP A 124 -22.09 -12.23 -0.15
CA TRP A 124 -20.91 -13.11 -0.02
C TRP A 124 -20.72 -13.70 1.39
N ALA A 125 -21.61 -13.34 2.32
CA ALA A 125 -21.60 -13.92 3.64
C ALA A 125 -22.00 -15.39 3.65
N ASP A 126 -22.80 -15.79 2.68
CA ASP A 126 -23.34 -17.12 2.50
C ASP A 126 -22.67 -17.76 1.28
N ASP A 127 -21.35 -17.96 1.39
CA ASP A 127 -20.60 -18.69 0.38
C ASP A 127 -20.98 -20.18 0.51
N PRO A 128 -21.64 -20.79 -0.49
CA PRO A 128 -22.09 -22.18 -0.40
C PRO A 128 -20.92 -23.18 -0.32
N GLU A 129 -19.67 -22.78 -0.56
CA GLU A 129 -18.49 -23.63 -0.32
C GLU A 129 -18.17 -23.85 1.17
N ASP A 130 -18.72 -23.05 2.09
CA ASP A 130 -18.64 -23.31 3.55
C ASP A 130 -19.80 -24.22 4.02
N SER A 131 -20.57 -24.85 3.12
CA SER A 131 -21.37 -26.02 3.51
C SER A 131 -20.40 -27.19 3.73
N ASP A 132 -19.85 -27.25 4.94
CA ASP A 132 -19.34 -28.48 5.53
C ASP A 132 -20.53 -29.48 5.62
N ASP A 133 -20.95 -30.04 4.48
CA ASP A 133 -21.80 -31.23 4.43
C ASP A 133 -20.93 -32.43 4.81
N GLU A 134 -21.07 -32.78 6.10
CA GLU A 134 -20.80 -34.05 6.82
C GLU A 134 -19.42 -34.72 6.76
#